data_AF-T0Q7Z7-F1
#
_entry.id   AF-T0Q7Z7-F1
#
_cell.length_a   1.000
_cell.length_b   1.000
_cell.length_c   1.000
_cell.angle_alpha   90.00
_cell.angle_beta   90.00
_cell.angle_gamma   90.00
#
_symmetry.space_group_name_H-M   'P 1'
#
loop_
_entity.id
_entity.type
_entity.pdbx_description
1 polymer ?
#
loop_
_entity_poly.entity_id
_entity_poly.type
_entity_poly.pdbx_seq_one_letter_code
_entity_poly.pdbx_strand_id
1 'polypeptide(L)'
;MPRGSSDREAKAHDDCDDETKSCASYDDRTSDEDDDDRPDAGPPTGRRLTARRHTVMAAPLELERGWMPPRYPKSASEKSDIRKALAHNCLFAHLDDCARDIIIDAMQQRLHDKGDVIIRQGDDGDTFYLLAKGGVDFIIDREIIGSCEADTRNNHFGELALLYDAPRSATVQAATDVATWALDRETFKKVLMDTTLKQCKLYAAFLAEVPILAVLSPYEKRTLADALKPVFCEQGQVILEEGTRSDDFYIISDGEVKCTKNGVEVSRPLGSGDFFGEIALISNEVRQATVTAVRDTTVLVIDRETFKRLLGPMELHLRNHASLYDQYIGHRK
;
A
#
# COMPACT_ATOMS: atom_id res chain seq x y z
N MET A 1 44.16 -45.04 -15.09
CA MET A 1 45.49 -45.57 -15.52
C MET A 1 45.46 -45.76 -17.03
N PRO A 2 46.60 -45.58 -17.73
CA PRO A 2 47.10 -44.39 -18.44
C PRO A 2 46.54 -44.27 -19.89
N ARG A 3 46.80 -43.29 -20.77
CA ARG A 3 47.42 -41.92 -20.88
C ARG A 3 46.86 -41.32 -22.21
N GLY A 4 47.05 -40.07 -22.65
CA GLY A 4 47.88 -38.93 -22.21
C GLY A 4 48.72 -38.38 -23.38
N SER A 5 48.36 -37.21 -23.93
CA SER A 5 49.16 -36.35 -24.84
C SER A 5 48.32 -35.12 -25.24
N SER A 6 48.76 -33.87 -25.31
CA SER A 6 49.93 -33.09 -24.88
C SER A 6 49.83 -31.78 -25.68
N ASP A 7 49.92 -30.63 -25.03
CA ASP A 7 49.80 -29.32 -25.66
C ASP A 7 50.85 -29.04 -26.75
N ARG A 8 50.56 -28.11 -27.65
CA ARG A 8 51.56 -27.24 -28.30
C ARG A 8 50.96 -25.95 -28.83
N GLU A 9 51.58 -24.84 -28.44
CA GLU A 9 51.26 -23.48 -28.87
C GLU A 9 51.64 -23.21 -30.34
N ALA A 10 51.02 -22.20 -30.94
CA ALA A 10 51.54 -21.51 -32.11
C ALA A 10 51.24 -20.00 -32.03
N LYS A 11 52.26 -19.16 -32.20
CA LYS A 11 52.18 -17.68 -32.29
C LYS A 11 52.47 -17.23 -33.73
N ALA A 12 51.71 -16.24 -34.21
CA ALA A 12 52.03 -15.24 -35.25
C ALA A 12 51.02 -14.09 -35.03
N HIS A 13 51.31 -12.79 -34.89
CA HIS A 13 52.33 -11.86 -35.43
C HIS A 13 52.14 -11.47 -36.91
N ASP A 14 51.53 -10.30 -37.11
CA ASP A 14 51.75 -9.22 -38.10
C ASP A 14 50.60 -8.21 -37.82
N ASP A 15 50.80 -6.96 -37.39
CA ASP A 15 51.52 -5.80 -37.98
C ASP A 15 50.87 -5.25 -39.27
N CYS A 16 50.27 -4.04 -39.16
CA CYS A 16 50.30 -2.98 -40.18
C CYS A 16 49.66 -1.67 -39.66
N ASP A 17 50.32 -0.54 -39.96
CA ASP A 17 50.01 0.81 -39.47
C ASP A 17 49.13 1.67 -40.41
N ASP A 18 48.75 2.84 -39.88
CA ASP A 18 48.54 4.13 -40.57
C ASP A 18 47.30 4.36 -41.45
N GLU A 19 46.47 5.34 -41.08
CA GLU A 19 46.42 6.61 -41.83
C GLU A 19 45.75 7.74 -41.00
N THR A 20 46.11 8.98 -41.29
CA THR A 20 45.66 10.18 -40.54
C THR A 20 44.96 11.20 -41.45
N LYS A 21 43.89 11.87 -40.95
CA LYS A 21 43.72 13.36 -40.91
C LYS A 21 42.26 13.88 -40.89
N SER A 22 42.03 14.82 -39.97
CA SER A 22 41.41 16.15 -40.19
C SER A 22 40.05 16.29 -40.88
N CYS A 23 39.05 16.83 -40.16
CA CYS A 23 38.67 18.26 -40.23
C CYS A 23 37.30 18.52 -39.56
N ALA A 24 37.23 19.53 -38.69
CA ALA A 24 36.21 20.61 -38.66
C ALA A 24 35.96 21.12 -37.23
N SER A 25 36.42 22.35 -36.97
CA SER A 25 36.00 23.18 -35.85
C SER A 25 34.56 23.64 -36.00
N TYR A 26 33.81 23.77 -34.91
CA TYR A 26 33.07 25.00 -34.60
C TYR A 26 32.90 25.11 -33.06
N ASP A 27 33.45 26.18 -32.48
CA ASP A 27 33.02 26.66 -31.16
C ASP A 27 31.57 27.13 -31.28
N ASP A 28 30.74 26.75 -30.30
CA ASP A 28 29.63 27.61 -29.89
C ASP A 28 29.69 27.80 -28.36
N ARG A 29 29.58 29.05 -27.94
CA ARG A 29 29.62 29.47 -26.53
C ARG A 29 28.53 30.48 -26.29
N THR A 30 27.38 30.00 -25.83
CA THR A 30 26.43 30.76 -25.01
C THR A 30 26.08 29.85 -23.83
N SER A 31 26.58 30.07 -22.62
CA SER A 31 26.25 31.19 -21.70
C SER A 31 24.84 31.05 -21.10
N ASP A 32 24.64 29.99 -20.32
CA ASP A 32 23.61 29.95 -19.28
C ASP A 32 24.32 29.98 -17.92
N GLU A 33 24.17 31.10 -17.21
CA GLU A 33 24.58 31.28 -15.82
C GLU A 33 23.40 30.86 -14.92
N ASP A 34 23.41 29.61 -14.43
CA ASP A 34 22.49 29.16 -13.37
C ASP A 34 23.27 28.98 -12.05
N ASP A 35 22.94 29.81 -11.07
CA ASP A 35 23.44 29.75 -9.69
C ASP A 35 22.91 28.49 -8.96
N ASP A 36 23.61 27.36 -9.07
CA ASP A 36 23.35 26.18 -8.24
C ASP A 36 24.23 26.19 -6.98
N ASP A 37 24.08 27.24 -6.17
CA ASP A 37 24.78 27.44 -4.88
C ASP A 37 24.19 26.53 -3.77
N ARG A 38 24.18 25.23 -4.05
CA ARG A 38 23.86 24.17 -3.10
C ARG A 38 25.16 23.71 -2.45
N PRO A 39 25.32 23.80 -1.11
CA PRO A 39 26.48 23.23 -0.46
C PRO A 39 26.50 21.72 -0.69
N ASP A 40 27.55 21.22 -1.35
CA ASP A 40 27.84 19.80 -1.50
C ASP A 40 27.89 19.15 -0.11
N ALA A 41 26.80 18.48 0.25
CA ALA A 41 26.65 17.78 1.50
C ALA A 41 27.46 16.48 1.43
N GLY A 42 28.78 16.62 1.53
CA GLY A 42 29.74 15.53 1.53
C GLY A 42 29.34 14.42 2.51
N PRO A 43 29.79 13.17 2.26
CA PRO A 43 29.30 11.98 2.95
C PRO A 43 29.38 12.17 4.47
N PRO A 44 28.31 11.87 5.23
CA PRO A 44 28.17 12.32 6.61
C PRO A 44 29.32 11.81 7.48
N THR A 45 30.21 12.73 7.86
CA THR A 45 31.42 12.49 8.67
C THR A 45 31.09 12.30 10.16
N GLY A 46 29.95 11.67 10.44
CA GLY A 46 29.61 11.16 11.77
C GLY A 46 30.31 9.83 12.00
N ARG A 47 30.93 9.67 13.18
CA ARG A 47 31.53 8.40 13.63
C ARG A 47 30.42 7.37 13.92
N ARG A 48 29.83 6.79 12.87
CA ARG A 48 28.94 5.64 12.97
C ARG A 48 29.69 4.50 13.65
N LEU A 49 29.45 4.33 14.94
CA LEU A 49 29.78 3.09 15.64
C LEU A 49 29.09 1.96 14.87
N THR A 50 29.89 1.03 14.34
CA THR A 50 29.43 -0.11 13.54
C THR A 50 28.82 -1.18 14.44
N ALA A 51 27.78 -0.79 15.19
CA ALA A 51 26.94 -1.70 15.94
C ALA A 51 26.42 -2.79 14.99
N ARG A 52 26.55 -4.06 15.41
CA ARG A 52 26.01 -5.17 14.64
C ARG A 52 24.50 -5.00 14.54
N ARG A 53 23.96 -5.14 13.33
CA ARG A 53 22.51 -5.19 13.13
C ARG A 53 22.00 -6.53 13.67
N HIS A 54 21.07 -6.48 14.60
CA HIS A 54 20.41 -7.66 15.13
C HIS A 54 19.16 -7.99 14.31
N THR A 55 18.82 -9.26 14.21
CA THR A 55 17.56 -9.72 13.59
C THR A 55 16.41 -9.52 14.57
N VAL A 56 15.30 -8.97 14.08
CA VAL A 56 14.01 -8.96 14.78
C VAL A 56 13.09 -10.00 14.17
N MET A 57 12.23 -10.60 14.99
CA MET A 57 11.26 -11.63 14.57
C MET A 57 9.87 -11.24 15.09
N ALA A 58 8.84 -11.91 14.58
CA ALA A 58 7.52 -11.87 15.21
C ALA A 58 6.99 -13.31 15.33
N ALA A 59 6.38 -13.64 16.46
CA ALA A 59 5.64 -14.89 16.61
C ALA A 59 4.61 -15.08 15.46
N PRO A 60 4.47 -16.30 14.91
CA PRO A 60 3.39 -16.62 13.97
C PRO A 60 2.03 -16.33 14.59
N LEU A 61 1.10 -15.83 13.78
CA LEU A 61 -0.26 -15.52 14.22
C LEU A 61 -1.27 -16.45 13.56
N GLU A 62 -2.15 -17.04 14.36
CA GLU A 62 -3.31 -17.79 13.88
C GLU A 62 -4.60 -17.00 14.14
N LEU A 63 -5.45 -16.89 13.12
CA LEU A 63 -6.78 -16.30 13.24
C LEU A 63 -7.80 -17.43 13.49
N GLU A 64 -8.20 -17.57 14.75
CA GLU A 64 -9.18 -18.57 15.18
C GLU A 64 -10.55 -18.36 14.50
N ARG A 65 -11.27 -19.46 14.21
CA ARG A 65 -12.63 -19.36 13.65
C ARG A 65 -13.57 -18.71 14.65
N GLY A 66 -14.24 -17.64 14.23
CA GLY A 66 -15.18 -16.91 15.09
C GLY A 66 -14.50 -16.00 16.11
N TRP A 67 -13.19 -15.78 16.02
CA TRP A 67 -12.55 -14.69 16.76
C TRP A 67 -13.25 -13.36 16.42
N MET A 68 -13.52 -12.57 17.46
CA MET A 68 -14.07 -11.23 17.33
C MET A 68 -13.13 -10.24 18.00
N PRO A 69 -12.86 -9.08 17.38
CA PRO A 69 -12.09 -8.03 18.04
C PRO A 69 -12.81 -7.59 19.32
N PRO A 70 -12.08 -7.33 20.42
CA PRO A 70 -12.67 -6.78 21.62
C PRO A 70 -13.31 -5.41 21.30
N ARG A 71 -14.30 -5.02 22.10
CA ARG A 71 -14.95 -3.71 21.95
C ARG A 71 -15.14 -3.07 23.31
N TYR A 72 -14.55 -1.90 23.49
CA TYR A 72 -14.68 -1.09 24.70
C TYR A 72 -15.51 0.15 24.38
N PRO A 73 -16.52 0.50 25.20
CA PRO A 73 -17.40 1.63 24.95
C PRO A 73 -16.62 2.95 24.99
N LYS A 74 -16.92 3.84 24.03
CA LYS A 74 -16.32 5.17 23.88
C LYS A 74 -17.37 6.15 23.36
N SER A 75 -17.29 7.39 23.79
CA SER A 75 -18.09 8.50 23.24
C SER A 75 -17.67 8.86 21.81
N ALA A 76 -18.53 9.59 21.10
CA ALA A 76 -18.24 10.06 19.76
C ALA A 76 -17.02 11.02 19.70
N SER A 77 -16.80 11.82 20.76
CA SER A 77 -15.60 12.68 20.85
C SER A 77 -14.34 11.85 20.95
N GLU A 78 -14.29 10.91 21.90
CA GLU A 78 -13.11 10.03 22.08
C GLU A 78 -12.77 9.27 20.79
N LYS A 79 -13.76 8.73 20.08
CA LYS A 79 -13.51 8.11 18.76
C LYS A 79 -12.99 9.10 17.71
N SER A 80 -13.45 10.35 17.73
CA SER A 80 -12.93 11.41 16.82
C SER A 80 -11.47 11.73 17.14
N ASP A 81 -11.14 11.89 18.42
CA ASP A 81 -9.82 12.33 18.86
C ASP A 81 -8.77 11.22 18.71
N ILE A 82 -9.13 9.95 19.00
CA ILE A 82 -8.30 8.79 18.65
C ILE A 82 -8.06 8.74 17.13
N ARG A 83 -9.10 8.90 16.31
CA ARG A 83 -8.97 8.84 14.84
C ARG A 83 -8.02 9.92 14.30
N LYS A 84 -8.06 11.14 14.84
CA LYS A 84 -7.12 12.22 14.50
C LYS A 84 -5.67 11.87 14.85
N ALA A 85 -5.44 11.31 16.05
CA ALA A 85 -4.10 10.94 16.48
C ALA A 85 -3.51 9.78 15.64
N LEU A 86 -4.31 8.73 15.38
CA LEU A 86 -3.89 7.60 14.55
C LEU A 86 -3.60 7.99 13.09
N ALA A 87 -4.27 9.02 12.55
CA ALA A 87 -4.04 9.50 11.18
C ALA A 87 -2.63 10.05 10.92
N HIS A 88 -1.83 10.31 11.96
CA HIS A 88 -0.43 10.75 11.83
C HIS A 88 0.60 9.65 12.14
N ASN A 89 0.16 8.49 12.63
CA ASN A 89 1.05 7.38 12.94
C ASN A 89 1.23 6.46 11.72
N CYS A 90 2.47 6.13 11.38
CA CYS A 90 2.80 5.36 10.17
C CYS A 90 2.21 3.94 10.12
N LEU A 91 1.88 3.34 11.28
CA LEU A 91 1.26 2.02 11.35
C LEU A 91 -0.25 2.04 11.08
N PHE A 92 -0.90 3.20 11.23
CA PHE A 92 -2.36 3.35 11.16
C PHE A 92 -2.83 4.24 10.00
N ALA A 93 -1.97 5.11 9.46
CA ALA A 93 -2.30 6.07 8.40
C ALA A 93 -2.70 5.41 7.07
N HIS A 94 -2.27 4.17 6.81
CA HIS A 94 -2.57 3.43 5.57
C HIS A 94 -3.66 2.36 5.73
N LEU A 95 -4.31 2.29 6.89
CA LEU A 95 -5.42 1.37 7.11
C LEU A 95 -6.70 1.91 6.47
N ASP A 96 -7.53 1.03 5.93
CA ASP A 96 -8.88 1.40 5.51
C ASP A 96 -9.73 1.84 6.73
N ASP A 97 -10.79 2.62 6.47
CA ASP A 97 -11.60 3.20 7.53
C ASP A 97 -12.31 2.14 8.39
N CYS A 98 -12.65 0.98 7.83
CA CYS A 98 -13.28 -0.11 8.57
C CYS A 98 -12.29 -0.77 9.54
N ALA A 99 -11.08 -1.10 9.08
CA ALA A 99 -10.01 -1.60 9.93
C ALA A 99 -9.62 -0.59 11.03
N ARG A 100 -9.54 0.69 10.69
CA ARG A 100 -9.24 1.77 11.64
C ARG A 100 -10.33 1.90 12.71
N ASP A 101 -11.60 1.84 12.33
CA ASP A 101 -12.72 1.94 13.26
C ASP A 101 -12.83 0.71 14.17
N ILE A 102 -12.56 -0.50 13.65
CA ILE A 102 -12.44 -1.72 14.47
C ILE A 102 -11.30 -1.58 15.49
N ILE A 103 -10.13 -1.06 15.09
CA ILE A 103 -9.01 -0.80 15.99
C ILE A 103 -9.38 0.22 17.07
N ILE A 104 -10.02 1.34 16.70
CA ILE A 104 -10.48 2.36 17.65
C ILE A 104 -11.44 1.75 18.68
N ASP A 105 -12.37 0.89 18.26
CA ASP A 105 -13.29 0.21 19.17
C ASP A 105 -12.58 -0.82 20.07
N ALA A 106 -11.52 -1.45 19.57
CA ALA A 106 -10.70 -2.41 20.30
C ALA A 106 -9.72 -1.79 21.30
N MET A 107 -9.39 -0.49 21.22
CA MET A 107 -8.53 0.14 22.23
C MET A 107 -9.19 0.18 23.61
N GLN A 108 -8.48 -0.21 24.67
CA GLN A 108 -8.96 -0.18 26.05
C GLN A 108 -8.48 1.09 26.77
N GLN A 109 -9.34 1.72 27.58
CA GLN A 109 -8.87 2.81 28.45
C GLN A 109 -8.04 2.24 29.61
N ARG A 110 -6.90 2.83 29.91
CA ARG A 110 -6.10 2.56 31.12
C ARG A 110 -5.80 3.87 31.83
N LEU A 111 -5.91 3.85 33.16
CA LEU A 111 -5.63 4.98 34.03
C LEU A 111 -4.36 4.70 34.83
N HIS A 112 -3.54 5.72 35.03
CA HIS A 112 -2.27 5.66 35.72
C HIS A 112 -2.14 6.87 36.63
N ASP A 113 -1.80 6.65 37.89
CA ASP A 113 -1.57 7.73 38.85
C ASP A 113 -0.18 8.34 38.62
N LYS A 114 0.01 9.61 39.01
CA LYS A 114 1.32 10.25 38.91
C LYS A 114 2.42 9.40 39.58
N GLY A 115 3.45 9.08 38.81
CA GLY A 115 4.60 8.29 39.23
C GLY A 115 4.56 6.83 38.77
N ASP A 116 3.43 6.33 38.25
CA ASP A 116 3.30 4.97 37.72
C ASP A 116 4.24 4.70 36.54
N VAL A 117 4.81 3.50 36.51
CA VAL A 117 5.63 3.01 35.39
C VAL A 117 4.72 2.24 34.42
N ILE A 118 4.38 2.86 33.29
CA ILE A 118 3.49 2.31 32.25
C ILE A 118 4.23 1.29 31.39
N ILE A 119 5.50 1.55 31.12
CA ILE A 119 6.43 0.67 30.38
C ILE A 119 7.76 0.70 31.10
N ARG A 120 8.47 -0.43 31.18
CA ARG A 120 9.81 -0.53 31.75
C ARG A 120 10.82 -0.93 30.66
N GLN A 121 11.98 -0.28 30.66
CA GLN A 121 13.09 -0.57 29.74
C GLN A 121 13.57 -2.02 29.93
N GLY A 122 13.75 -2.74 28.82
CA GLY A 122 14.19 -4.14 28.82
C GLY A 122 13.09 -5.19 28.93
N ASP A 123 11.88 -4.82 29.35
CA ASP A 123 10.74 -5.75 29.39
C ASP A 123 10.27 -6.10 27.96
N ASP A 124 9.67 -7.28 27.78
CA ASP A 124 9.03 -7.66 26.53
C ASP A 124 7.75 -6.82 26.29
N GLY A 125 7.63 -6.24 25.10
CA GLY A 125 6.57 -5.28 24.77
C GLY A 125 5.59 -5.78 23.73
N ASP A 126 4.30 -5.82 24.06
CA ASP A 126 3.19 -6.16 23.15
C ASP A 126 2.21 -4.99 22.89
N THR A 127 2.16 -4.00 23.78
CA THR A 127 1.11 -2.98 23.81
C THR A 127 1.58 -1.63 23.25
N PHE A 128 0.76 -1.01 22.40
CA PHE A 128 0.82 0.40 21.99
C PHE A 128 -0.08 1.26 22.86
N TYR A 129 0.33 2.50 23.13
CA TYR A 129 -0.42 3.45 23.95
C TYR A 129 -0.56 4.80 23.26
N LEU A 130 -1.75 5.38 23.34
CA LEU A 130 -2.09 6.74 22.94
C LEU A 130 -2.55 7.51 24.19
N LEU A 131 -1.97 8.68 24.46
CA LEU A 131 -2.35 9.55 25.58
C LEU A 131 -3.67 10.26 25.29
N ALA A 132 -4.64 10.09 26.18
CA ALA A 132 -5.91 10.80 26.19
C ALA A 132 -5.91 11.98 27.18
N LYS A 133 -5.10 11.90 28.24
CA LYS A 133 -4.93 12.95 29.25
C LYS A 133 -3.57 12.81 29.94
N GLY A 134 -2.98 13.94 30.32
CA GLY A 134 -1.77 14.02 31.11
C GLY A 134 -0.50 13.83 30.27
N GLY A 135 0.61 13.63 30.97
CA GLY A 135 1.94 13.60 30.39
C GLY A 135 2.83 12.54 31.00
N VAL A 136 3.81 12.09 30.21
CA VAL A 136 4.75 11.02 30.56
C VAL A 136 6.19 11.44 30.27
N ASP A 137 7.11 10.94 31.08
CA ASP A 137 8.55 11.06 30.88
C ASP A 137 9.11 9.76 30.28
N PHE A 138 10.00 9.91 29.30
CA PHE A 138 10.77 8.82 28.69
C PHE A 138 12.15 8.73 29.36
N ILE A 139 12.45 7.56 29.93
CA ILE A 139 13.66 7.34 30.74
C ILE A 139 14.48 6.20 30.13
N ILE A 140 15.75 6.46 29.82
CA ILE A 140 16.74 5.45 29.41
C ILE A 140 17.90 5.49 30.40
N ASP A 141 18.32 4.34 30.91
CA ASP A 141 19.48 4.20 31.80
C ASP A 141 19.45 5.12 33.04
N ARG A 142 18.22 5.45 33.48
CA ARG A 142 17.85 6.37 34.59
C ARG A 142 17.94 7.87 34.29
N GLU A 143 18.20 8.27 33.05
CA GLU A 143 18.14 9.66 32.60
C GLU A 143 16.85 9.93 31.82
N ILE A 144 16.20 11.08 32.07
CA ILE A 144 15.04 11.52 31.29
C ILE A 144 15.55 12.03 29.93
N ILE A 145 15.19 11.34 28.86
CA ILE A 145 15.59 11.67 27.48
C ILE A 145 14.56 12.54 26.74
N GLY A 146 13.38 12.70 27.30
CA GLY A 146 12.28 13.51 26.74
C GLY A 146 10.97 13.26 27.47
N SER A 147 9.92 13.96 27.07
CA SER A 147 8.57 13.81 27.61
C SER A 147 7.50 13.96 26.51
N CYS A 148 6.26 13.64 26.82
CA CYS A 148 5.12 13.72 25.91
C CYS A 148 3.84 14.07 26.66
N GLU A 149 3.05 15.00 26.12
CA GLU A 149 1.75 15.43 26.66
C GLU A 149 0.61 15.06 25.70
N ALA A 150 -0.58 14.82 26.23
CA ALA A 150 -1.75 14.33 25.50
C ALA A 150 -2.25 15.27 24.38
N ASP A 151 -1.98 16.57 24.46
CA ASP A 151 -2.38 17.60 23.48
C ASP A 151 -1.40 17.74 22.30
N THR A 152 -0.27 17.03 22.34
CA THR A 152 0.75 17.06 21.28
C THR A 152 0.38 16.20 20.08
N ARG A 153 0.93 16.53 18.90
CA ARG A 153 0.70 15.76 17.66
C ARG A 153 1.26 14.32 17.71
N ASN A 154 2.26 14.10 18.56
CA ASN A 154 2.94 12.81 18.74
C ASN A 154 2.62 12.23 20.13
N ASN A 155 1.34 12.29 20.53
CA ASN A 155 0.84 11.88 21.84
C ASN A 155 0.77 10.34 22.06
N HIS A 156 1.70 9.57 21.49
CA HIS A 156 1.67 8.10 21.51
C HIS A 156 3.06 7.49 21.73
N PHE A 157 3.10 6.25 22.23
CA PHE A 157 4.34 5.54 22.48
C PHE A 157 4.18 4.01 22.39
N GLY A 158 5.31 3.33 22.19
CA GLY A 158 5.37 1.87 22.18
C GLY A 158 4.92 1.20 20.87
N GLU A 159 4.73 1.94 19.78
CA GLU A 159 4.22 1.46 18.48
C GLU A 159 4.97 0.25 17.90
N LEU A 160 6.29 0.17 18.05
CA LEU A 160 7.10 -0.92 17.51
C LEU A 160 6.73 -2.28 18.12
N ALA A 161 6.14 -2.29 19.32
CA ALA A 161 5.60 -3.48 19.95
C ALA A 161 4.42 -4.11 19.18
N LEU A 162 3.80 -3.40 18.25
CA LEU A 162 2.77 -3.97 17.36
C LEU A 162 3.38 -4.73 16.18
N LEU A 163 4.65 -4.49 15.84
CA LEU A 163 5.30 -5.09 14.68
C LEU A 163 6.05 -6.37 15.01
N TYR A 164 6.97 -6.34 15.97
CA TYR A 164 7.93 -7.43 16.22
C TYR A 164 8.29 -7.60 17.69
N ASP A 165 8.77 -8.79 18.04
CA ASP A 165 9.34 -9.13 19.33
C ASP A 165 10.66 -8.39 19.54
N ALA A 166 10.63 -7.37 20.40
CA ALA A 166 11.80 -6.62 20.83
C ALA A 166 11.60 -6.09 22.28
N PRO A 167 12.66 -6.10 23.11
CA PRO A 167 12.64 -5.45 24.41
C PRO A 167 12.33 -3.94 24.30
N ARG A 168 11.63 -3.40 25.29
CA ARG A 168 11.31 -1.97 25.36
C ARG A 168 12.58 -1.12 25.46
N SER A 169 12.77 -0.20 24.52
CA SER A 169 13.98 0.65 24.45
C SER A 169 14.08 1.70 25.56
N ALA A 170 12.97 2.04 26.22
CA ALA A 170 12.88 3.03 27.27
C ALA A 170 11.81 2.66 28.30
N THR A 171 11.95 3.21 29.50
CA THR A 171 10.91 3.25 30.53
C THR A 171 10.00 4.44 30.24
N VAL A 172 8.69 4.30 30.43
CA VAL A 172 7.69 5.37 30.35
C VAL A 172 7.05 5.52 31.72
N GLN A 173 7.17 6.70 32.32
CA GLN A 173 6.64 6.99 33.65
C GLN A 173 5.63 8.15 33.60
N ALA A 174 4.53 8.05 34.34
CA ALA A 174 3.51 9.09 34.41
C ALA A 174 4.01 10.31 35.19
N ALA A 175 4.15 11.47 34.52
CA ALA A 175 4.58 12.73 35.12
C ALA A 175 3.42 13.47 35.84
N THR A 176 2.20 13.19 35.39
CA THR A 176 0.90 13.61 35.95
C THR A 176 -0.05 12.41 35.99
N ASP A 177 -1.30 12.60 36.45
CA ASP A 177 -2.31 11.54 36.35
C ASP A 177 -2.72 11.36 34.89
N VAL A 178 -2.45 10.17 34.34
CA VAL A 178 -2.49 9.86 32.92
C VAL A 178 -3.66 8.95 32.58
N ALA A 179 -4.34 9.25 31.47
CA ALA A 179 -5.26 8.32 30.82
C ALA A 179 -4.69 7.94 29.45
N THR A 180 -4.67 6.64 29.13
CA THR A 180 -4.26 6.13 27.82
C THR A 180 -5.35 5.29 27.16
N TRP A 181 -5.32 5.23 25.84
CA TRP A 181 -5.92 4.18 25.04
C TRP A 181 -4.84 3.17 24.68
N ALA A 182 -4.99 1.94 25.16
CA ALA A 182 -4.05 0.84 24.94
C ALA A 182 -4.58 -0.13 23.86
N LEU A 183 -3.69 -0.59 22.98
CA LEU A 183 -3.96 -1.62 21.97
C LEU A 183 -2.85 -2.66 22.00
N ASP A 184 -3.20 -3.93 22.12
CA ASP A 184 -2.22 -5.02 22.07
C ASP A 184 -1.91 -5.45 20.62
N ARG A 185 -0.71 -6.00 20.44
CA ARG A 185 -0.19 -6.54 19.19
C ARG A 185 -1.08 -7.61 18.58
N GLU A 186 -1.61 -8.52 19.39
CA GLU A 186 -2.34 -9.67 18.89
C GLU A 186 -3.66 -9.20 18.25
N THR A 187 -4.41 -8.36 18.95
CA THR A 187 -5.60 -7.69 18.45
C THR A 187 -5.28 -6.86 17.21
N PHE A 188 -4.24 -6.01 17.22
CA PHE A 188 -3.86 -5.23 16.04
C PHE A 188 -3.63 -6.12 14.82
N LYS A 189 -2.77 -7.14 14.93
CA LYS A 189 -2.47 -8.03 13.81
C LYS A 189 -3.66 -8.91 13.40
N LYS A 190 -4.47 -9.39 14.35
CA LYS A 190 -5.69 -10.18 14.06
C LYS A 190 -6.72 -9.33 13.31
N VAL A 191 -6.91 -8.05 13.66
CA VAL A 191 -7.76 -7.13 12.87
C VAL A 191 -7.22 -6.97 11.46
N LEU A 192 -5.94 -6.63 11.28
CA LEU A 192 -5.35 -6.44 9.94
C LEU A 192 -5.44 -7.71 9.08
N MET A 193 -5.20 -8.88 9.69
CA MET A 193 -5.31 -10.17 9.01
C MET A 193 -6.76 -10.47 8.60
N ASP A 194 -7.73 -10.25 9.49
CA ASP A 194 -9.14 -10.50 9.22
C ASP A 194 -9.72 -9.54 8.18
N THR A 195 -9.44 -8.23 8.25
CA THR A 195 -9.92 -7.25 7.25
C THR A 195 -9.30 -7.52 5.88
N THR A 196 -7.98 -7.74 5.81
CA THR A 196 -7.30 -8.10 4.55
C THR A 196 -7.87 -9.40 3.97
N LEU A 197 -8.05 -10.45 4.78
CA LEU A 197 -8.62 -11.72 4.31
C LEU A 197 -10.07 -11.59 3.84
N LYS A 198 -10.87 -10.71 4.46
CA LYS A 198 -12.24 -10.40 4.00
C LYS A 198 -12.21 -9.63 2.68
N GLN A 199 -11.34 -8.64 2.54
CA GLN A 199 -11.18 -7.83 1.34
C GLN A 199 -10.71 -8.68 0.15
N CYS A 200 -9.64 -9.47 0.30
CA CYS A 200 -9.15 -10.37 -0.75
C CYS A 200 -10.24 -11.37 -1.19
N LYS A 201 -11.05 -11.90 -0.26
CA LYS A 201 -12.18 -12.79 -0.60
C LYS A 201 -13.29 -12.08 -1.36
N LEU A 202 -13.67 -10.88 -0.92
CA LEU A 202 -14.69 -10.06 -1.57
C LEU A 202 -14.26 -9.70 -3.01
N TYR A 203 -13.01 -9.26 -3.19
CA TYR A 203 -12.48 -8.89 -4.49
C TYR A 203 -12.30 -10.10 -5.40
N ALA A 204 -11.86 -11.25 -4.87
CA ALA A 204 -11.80 -12.51 -5.63
C ALA A 204 -13.19 -13.00 -6.06
N ALA A 205 -14.25 -12.74 -5.28
CA ALA A 205 -15.63 -13.03 -5.68
C ALA A 205 -16.09 -12.12 -6.83
N PHE A 206 -15.87 -10.80 -6.73
CA PHE A 206 -16.16 -9.88 -7.84
C PHE A 206 -15.40 -10.24 -9.12
N LEU A 207 -14.11 -10.60 -9.02
CA LEU A 207 -13.29 -11.07 -10.15
C LEU A 207 -13.73 -12.43 -10.73
N ALA A 208 -14.56 -13.20 -10.03
CA ALA A 208 -15.13 -14.44 -10.54
C ALA A 208 -16.35 -14.20 -11.46
N GLU A 209 -17.12 -13.15 -11.21
CA GLU A 209 -18.32 -12.80 -11.99
C GLU A 209 -17.98 -12.13 -13.33
N VAL A 210 -16.80 -11.52 -13.47
CA VAL A 210 -16.36 -10.83 -14.69
C VAL A 210 -15.99 -11.85 -15.81
N PRO A 211 -16.75 -11.97 -16.92
CA PRO A 211 -16.55 -13.04 -17.90
C PRO A 211 -15.22 -12.96 -18.66
N ILE A 212 -14.74 -11.76 -18.97
CA ILE A 212 -13.43 -11.55 -19.61
C ILE A 212 -12.28 -12.05 -18.72
N LEU A 213 -12.44 -12.02 -17.39
CA LEU A 213 -11.45 -12.50 -16.42
C LEU A 213 -11.66 -13.98 -16.03
N ALA A 214 -12.71 -14.65 -16.54
CA ALA A 214 -12.99 -16.05 -16.26
C ALA A 214 -11.82 -16.98 -16.64
N VAL A 215 -11.04 -16.59 -17.65
CA VAL A 215 -9.86 -17.30 -18.18
C VAL A 215 -8.66 -17.32 -17.22
N LEU A 216 -8.61 -16.39 -16.25
CA LEU A 216 -7.49 -16.27 -15.32
C LEU A 216 -7.55 -17.38 -14.25
N SER A 217 -6.38 -17.93 -13.92
CA SER A 217 -6.24 -18.92 -12.84
C SER A 217 -6.54 -18.32 -11.46
N PRO A 218 -6.81 -19.15 -10.43
CA PRO A 218 -7.03 -18.67 -9.07
C PRO A 218 -5.84 -17.89 -8.48
N TYR A 219 -4.61 -18.18 -8.92
CA TYR A 219 -3.42 -17.43 -8.51
C TYR A 219 -3.40 -16.03 -9.14
N GLU A 220 -3.63 -15.95 -10.44
CA GLU A 220 -3.68 -14.67 -11.18
C GLU A 220 -4.83 -13.78 -10.70
N LYS A 221 -6.01 -14.34 -10.42
CA LYS A 221 -7.13 -13.62 -9.79
C LYS A 221 -6.78 -13.10 -8.41
N ARG A 222 -5.96 -13.81 -7.62
CA ARG A 222 -5.49 -13.32 -6.32
C ARG A 222 -4.49 -12.17 -6.47
N THR A 223 -3.50 -12.32 -7.34
CA THR A 223 -2.55 -11.25 -7.68
C THR A 223 -3.26 -9.99 -8.20
N LEU A 224 -4.35 -10.17 -8.96
CA LEU A 224 -5.20 -9.09 -9.45
C LEU A 224 -6.03 -8.45 -8.32
N ALA A 225 -6.62 -9.26 -7.42
CA ALA A 225 -7.36 -8.77 -6.25
C ALA A 225 -6.49 -7.89 -5.36
N ASP A 226 -5.24 -8.30 -5.10
CA ASP A 226 -4.29 -7.55 -4.28
C ASP A 226 -3.82 -6.22 -4.94
N ALA A 227 -4.13 -6.00 -6.22
CA ALA A 227 -3.80 -4.80 -6.99
C ALA A 227 -5.00 -3.85 -7.25
N LEU A 228 -6.23 -4.28 -6.96
CA LEU A 228 -7.44 -3.46 -7.13
C LEU A 228 -7.48 -2.34 -6.08
N LYS A 229 -7.76 -1.11 -6.52
CA LYS A 229 -7.91 0.06 -5.66
C LYS A 229 -9.38 0.46 -5.54
N PRO A 230 -9.96 0.57 -4.33
CA PRO A 230 -11.29 1.13 -4.17
C PRO A 230 -11.27 2.63 -4.45
N VAL A 231 -12.26 3.11 -5.21
CA VAL A 231 -12.52 4.52 -5.48
C VAL A 231 -13.98 4.79 -5.19
N PHE A 232 -14.25 5.80 -4.36
CA PHE A 232 -15.59 6.28 -4.08
C PHE A 232 -15.99 7.34 -5.12
N CYS A 233 -17.25 7.33 -5.52
CA CYS A 233 -17.84 8.29 -6.45
C CYS A 233 -19.18 8.77 -5.89
N GLU A 234 -19.34 10.08 -5.77
CA GLU A 234 -20.57 10.72 -5.30
C GLU A 234 -21.70 10.59 -6.33
N GLN A 235 -22.96 10.65 -5.89
CA GLN A 235 -24.12 10.71 -6.80
C GLN A 235 -23.96 11.79 -7.88
N GLY A 236 -24.12 11.41 -9.15
CA GLY A 236 -23.99 12.31 -10.30
C GLY A 236 -22.56 12.50 -10.80
N GLN A 237 -21.54 11.97 -10.11
CA GLN A 237 -20.16 12.04 -10.56
C GLN A 237 -19.93 11.24 -11.85
N VAL A 238 -19.26 11.86 -12.82
CA VAL A 238 -18.77 11.18 -14.04
C VAL A 238 -17.51 10.39 -13.69
N ILE A 239 -17.55 9.07 -13.91
CA ILE A 239 -16.45 8.14 -13.64
C ILE A 239 -15.59 7.96 -14.89
N LEU A 240 -16.23 7.90 -16.06
CA LEU A 240 -15.59 7.89 -17.38
C LEU A 240 -16.36 8.82 -18.31
N GLU A 241 -15.66 9.52 -19.19
CA GLU A 241 -16.25 10.45 -20.16
C GLU A 241 -15.99 9.97 -21.60
N GLU A 242 -17.03 9.99 -22.45
CA GLU A 242 -16.94 9.59 -23.86
C GLU A 242 -15.85 10.37 -24.61
N GLY A 243 -15.11 9.68 -25.49
CA GLY A 243 -14.03 10.28 -26.27
C GLY A 243 -12.71 10.50 -25.51
N THR A 244 -12.70 10.40 -24.18
CA THR A 244 -11.44 10.47 -23.41
C THR A 244 -10.59 9.22 -23.61
N ARG A 245 -9.28 9.37 -23.35
CA ARG A 245 -8.35 8.24 -23.18
C ARG A 245 -8.15 7.99 -21.70
N SER A 246 -8.55 6.82 -21.24
CA SER A 246 -8.20 6.27 -19.93
C SER A 246 -8.02 4.76 -20.12
N ASP A 247 -6.99 4.22 -19.47
CA ASP A 247 -6.53 2.83 -19.59
C ASP A 247 -7.12 1.93 -18.49
N ASP A 248 -8.09 2.44 -17.74
CA ASP A 248 -8.56 1.85 -16.50
C ASP A 248 -9.70 0.84 -16.71
N PHE A 249 -9.75 -0.18 -15.86
CA PHE A 249 -10.83 -1.15 -15.78
C PHE A 249 -11.50 -1.06 -14.41
N TYR A 250 -12.84 -1.13 -14.40
CA TYR A 250 -13.67 -0.89 -13.22
C TYR A 250 -14.62 -2.05 -12.95
N ILE A 251 -14.74 -2.45 -11.70
CA ILE A 251 -15.78 -3.36 -11.20
C ILE A 251 -16.57 -2.62 -10.13
N ILE A 252 -17.90 -2.66 -10.18
CA ILE A 252 -18.75 -2.00 -9.20
C ILE A 252 -18.84 -2.90 -7.96
N SER A 253 -18.36 -2.43 -6.81
CA SER A 253 -18.47 -3.19 -5.55
C SER A 253 -19.74 -2.84 -4.79
N ASP A 254 -20.16 -1.57 -4.81
CA ASP A 254 -21.43 -1.09 -4.26
C ASP A 254 -21.95 0.13 -5.05
N GLY A 255 -23.25 0.37 -5.00
CA GLY A 255 -23.92 1.45 -5.74
C GLY A 255 -24.42 1.06 -7.12
N GLU A 256 -24.53 2.04 -8.02
CA GLU A 256 -25.14 1.89 -9.33
C GLU A 256 -24.68 3.01 -10.28
N VAL A 257 -24.37 2.66 -11.53
CA VAL A 257 -23.96 3.59 -12.58
C VAL A 257 -24.82 3.44 -13.82
N LYS A 258 -24.86 4.48 -14.64
CA LYS A 258 -25.49 4.47 -15.97
C LYS A 258 -24.50 4.82 -17.06
N CYS A 259 -24.70 4.23 -18.24
CA CYS A 259 -23.85 4.41 -19.41
C CYS A 259 -24.60 5.19 -20.50
N THR A 260 -24.05 6.32 -20.93
CA THR A 260 -24.63 7.18 -21.99
C THR A 260 -23.66 7.36 -23.15
N LYS A 261 -24.16 7.33 -24.37
CA LYS A 261 -23.40 7.65 -25.59
C LYS A 261 -24.12 8.76 -26.35
N ASN A 262 -23.40 9.83 -26.72
CA ASN A 262 -23.99 11.06 -27.28
C ASN A 262 -25.18 11.59 -26.44
N GLY A 263 -25.11 11.45 -25.12
CA GLY A 263 -26.18 11.85 -24.18
C GLY A 263 -27.38 10.90 -24.08
N VAL A 264 -27.43 9.79 -24.84
CA VAL A 264 -28.51 8.79 -24.81
C VAL A 264 -28.06 7.57 -24.01
N GLU A 265 -28.91 7.03 -23.12
CA GLU A 265 -28.59 5.81 -22.36
C GLU A 265 -28.50 4.58 -23.31
N VAL A 266 -27.38 3.86 -23.24
CA VAL A 266 -27.04 2.76 -24.17
C VAL A 266 -27.08 1.36 -23.55
N SER A 267 -27.30 1.27 -22.23
CA SER A 267 -27.44 0.01 -21.51
C SER A 267 -28.47 0.15 -20.39
N ARG A 268 -28.87 -0.98 -19.78
CA ARG A 268 -29.44 -0.94 -18.43
C ARG A 268 -28.44 -0.29 -17.44
N PRO A 269 -28.91 0.24 -16.30
CA PRO A 269 -28.03 0.54 -15.18
C PRO A 269 -27.21 -0.69 -14.78
N LEU A 270 -25.96 -0.44 -14.36
CA LEU A 270 -25.01 -1.43 -13.89
C LEU A 270 -24.86 -1.29 -12.38
N GLY A 271 -24.93 -2.39 -11.63
CA GLY A 271 -24.88 -2.41 -10.16
C GLY A 271 -23.72 -3.26 -9.63
N SER A 272 -23.72 -3.52 -8.32
CA SER A 272 -22.71 -4.38 -7.67
C SER A 272 -22.52 -5.71 -8.41
N GLY A 273 -21.27 -6.04 -8.75
CA GLY A 273 -20.87 -7.20 -9.56
C GLY A 273 -20.79 -6.95 -11.07
N ASP A 274 -21.45 -5.92 -11.60
CA ASP A 274 -21.24 -5.47 -12.98
C ASP A 274 -19.89 -4.73 -13.10
N PHE A 275 -19.39 -4.60 -14.33
CA PHE A 275 -18.08 -4.01 -14.65
C PHE A 275 -18.17 -3.15 -15.92
N PHE A 276 -17.15 -2.31 -16.14
CA PHE A 276 -17.03 -1.50 -17.36
C PHE A 276 -15.58 -1.10 -17.65
N GLY A 277 -15.32 -0.74 -18.91
CA GLY A 277 -14.00 -0.28 -19.36
C GLY A 277 -13.02 -1.40 -19.68
N GLU A 278 -13.49 -2.66 -19.71
CA GLU A 278 -12.72 -3.88 -19.98
C GLU A 278 -11.99 -3.86 -21.33
N ILE A 279 -12.55 -3.15 -22.31
CA ILE A 279 -11.93 -2.92 -23.62
C ILE A 279 -10.53 -2.27 -23.46
N ALA A 280 -10.31 -1.43 -22.43
CA ALA A 280 -9.01 -0.82 -22.18
C ALA A 280 -7.92 -1.84 -21.77
N LEU A 281 -8.27 -2.99 -21.17
CA LEU A 281 -7.26 -4.02 -20.85
C LEU A 281 -6.59 -4.59 -22.11
N ILE A 282 -7.33 -4.58 -23.22
CA ILE A 282 -6.92 -5.04 -24.55
C ILE A 282 -6.38 -3.85 -25.37
N SER A 283 -7.26 -2.92 -25.73
CA SER A 283 -7.01 -1.91 -26.75
C SER A 283 -6.54 -0.56 -26.16
N ASN A 284 -6.05 0.31 -27.04
CA ASN A 284 -5.69 1.70 -26.73
C ASN A 284 -6.70 2.66 -27.38
N GLU A 285 -7.99 2.35 -27.19
CA GLU A 285 -9.11 3.05 -27.83
C GLU A 285 -9.75 4.05 -26.87
N VAL A 286 -10.40 5.08 -27.43
CA VAL A 286 -11.13 6.08 -26.63
C VAL A 286 -12.39 5.48 -26.01
N ARG A 287 -12.81 6.01 -24.86
CA ARG A 287 -14.03 5.58 -24.17
C ARG A 287 -15.24 5.76 -25.09
N GLN A 288 -16.00 4.68 -25.25
CA GLN A 288 -17.12 4.59 -26.20
C GLN A 288 -18.46 5.11 -25.65
N ALA A 289 -18.51 5.46 -24.37
CA ALA A 289 -19.65 5.99 -23.64
C ALA A 289 -19.14 6.69 -22.37
N THR A 290 -19.91 7.64 -21.86
CA THR A 290 -19.78 8.24 -20.54
C THR A 290 -20.43 7.32 -19.50
N VAL A 291 -19.79 7.15 -18.34
CA VAL A 291 -20.32 6.39 -17.20
C VAL A 291 -20.49 7.35 -16.02
N THR A 292 -21.69 7.39 -15.44
CA THR A 292 -22.06 8.32 -14.35
C THR A 292 -22.69 7.58 -13.19
N ALA A 293 -22.27 7.90 -11.96
CA ALA A 293 -22.86 7.36 -10.74
C ALA A 293 -24.33 7.82 -10.58
N VAL A 294 -25.26 6.88 -10.43
CA VAL A 294 -26.71 7.15 -10.22
C VAL A 294 -27.01 7.48 -8.75
N ARG A 295 -26.17 6.96 -7.86
CA ARG A 295 -26.12 7.16 -6.40
C ARG A 295 -24.66 7.05 -5.96
N ASP A 296 -24.37 7.33 -4.70
CA ASP A 296 -23.05 7.06 -4.12
C ASP A 296 -22.63 5.62 -4.42
N THR A 297 -21.44 5.48 -5.02
CA THR A 297 -20.99 4.25 -5.67
C THR A 297 -19.52 4.02 -5.35
N THR A 298 -19.17 2.77 -5.03
CA THR A 298 -17.76 2.36 -4.88
C THR A 298 -17.40 1.44 -6.04
N VAL A 299 -16.29 1.75 -6.71
CA VAL A 299 -15.72 0.95 -7.81
C VAL A 299 -14.32 0.47 -7.43
N LEU A 300 -13.96 -0.71 -7.89
CA LEU A 300 -12.62 -1.28 -7.80
C LEU A 300 -11.92 -1.05 -9.13
N VAL A 301 -10.76 -0.39 -9.09
CA VAL A 301 -10.06 0.11 -10.28
C VAL A 301 -8.69 -0.54 -10.41
N ILE A 302 -8.32 -0.90 -11.64
CA ILE A 302 -6.94 -1.21 -12.02
C ILE A 302 -6.61 -0.61 -13.40
N ASP A 303 -5.43 -0.03 -13.52
CA ASP A 303 -4.90 0.50 -14.77
C ASP A 303 -4.26 -0.59 -15.63
N ARG A 304 -4.28 -0.41 -16.96
CA ARG A 304 -3.70 -1.36 -17.93
C ARG A 304 -2.22 -1.64 -17.72
N GLU A 305 -1.42 -0.69 -17.23
CA GLU A 305 0.02 -0.90 -17.03
C GLU A 305 0.26 -1.86 -15.86
N THR A 306 -0.41 -1.62 -14.73
CA THR A 306 -0.41 -2.52 -13.57
C THR A 306 -0.95 -3.89 -13.94
N PHE A 307 -2.04 -3.99 -14.70
CA PHE A 307 -2.55 -5.27 -15.19
C PHE A 307 -1.48 -6.01 -16.03
N LYS A 308 -0.89 -5.35 -17.03
CA LYS A 308 0.12 -5.94 -17.92
C LYS A 308 1.42 -6.30 -17.20
N ARG A 309 1.81 -5.55 -16.17
CA ARG A 309 2.98 -5.84 -15.32
C ARG A 309 2.78 -7.09 -14.46
N LEU A 310 1.55 -7.35 -14.01
CA LEU A 310 1.23 -8.49 -13.14
C LEU A 310 0.91 -9.77 -13.93
N LEU A 311 0.15 -9.67 -15.02
CA LEU A 311 -0.43 -10.81 -15.73
C LEU A 311 -0.02 -10.91 -17.21
N GLY A 312 0.69 -9.92 -17.74
CA GLY A 312 0.94 -9.79 -19.18
C GLY A 312 -0.28 -9.26 -19.97
N PRO A 313 -0.18 -9.17 -21.31
CA PRO A 313 -1.27 -8.69 -22.16
C PRO A 313 -2.50 -9.61 -22.11
N MET A 314 -3.69 -9.03 -21.96
CA MET A 314 -4.96 -9.77 -21.85
C MET A 314 -5.24 -10.64 -23.08
N GLU A 315 -4.76 -10.23 -24.26
CA GLU A 315 -4.88 -10.98 -25.50
C GLU A 315 -4.23 -12.37 -25.43
N LEU A 316 -3.16 -12.54 -24.64
CA LEU A 316 -2.50 -13.85 -24.48
C LEU A 316 -3.40 -14.83 -23.74
N HIS A 317 -4.13 -14.35 -22.73
CA HIS A 317 -5.09 -15.14 -21.97
C HIS A 317 -6.34 -15.48 -22.79
N LEU A 318 -6.81 -14.54 -23.63
CA LEU A 318 -7.98 -14.75 -24.48
C LEU A 318 -7.75 -15.68 -25.68
N ARG A 319 -6.50 -15.81 -26.19
CA ARG A 319 -6.18 -16.66 -27.35
C ARG A 319 -6.62 -18.12 -27.24
N ASN A 320 -6.68 -18.66 -26.02
CA ASN A 320 -7.10 -20.04 -25.77
C ASN A 320 -8.63 -20.19 -25.63
N HIS A 321 -9.39 -19.09 -25.64
CA HIS A 321 -10.83 -19.05 -25.43
C HIS A 321 -11.53 -18.34 -26.60
N ALA A 322 -11.61 -19.03 -27.74
CA ALA A 322 -12.07 -18.48 -29.03
C ALA A 322 -13.37 -17.66 -28.95
N SER A 323 -14.38 -18.11 -28.19
CA SER A 323 -15.65 -17.38 -28.05
C SER A 323 -15.51 -16.02 -27.36
N LEU A 324 -14.67 -15.91 -26.33
CA LEU A 324 -14.37 -14.65 -25.66
C LEU A 324 -13.44 -13.78 -26.52
N TYR A 325 -12.49 -14.39 -27.23
CA TYR A 325 -11.64 -13.69 -28.19
C TYR A 325 -12.49 -13.01 -29.29
N ASP A 326 -13.43 -13.73 -29.90
CA ASP A 326 -14.29 -13.16 -30.94
C ASP A 326 -15.24 -12.09 -30.38
N GLN A 327 -15.76 -12.26 -29.17
CA GLN A 327 -16.61 -11.27 -28.50
C GLN A 327 -15.90 -9.93 -28.24
N TYR A 328 -14.65 -9.97 -27.74
CA TYR A 328 -13.93 -8.76 -27.30
C TYR A 328 -12.90 -8.22 -28.31
N ILE A 329 -12.43 -9.04 -29.26
CA ILE A 329 -11.39 -8.69 -30.26
C ILE A 329 -11.91 -8.86 -31.69
N GLY A 330 -12.87 -9.76 -31.95
CA GLY A 330 -13.38 -10.07 -33.29
C GLY A 330 -14.07 -8.90 -33.99
N HIS A 331 -14.61 -7.92 -33.26
CA HIS A 331 -15.23 -6.71 -33.80
C HIS A 331 -14.23 -5.64 -34.33
N ARG A 332 -12.92 -5.90 -34.32
CA ARG A 332 -11.87 -4.97 -34.81
C ARG A 332 -11.61 -5.06 -36.32
N LYS A 333 -12.65 -5.19 -37.16
CA LYS A 333 -12.56 -5.25 -38.63
C LYS A 333 -13.57 -4.33 -39.30
#